data_AF-A0A925MTE4-F1
#
_entry.id   AF-A0A925MTE4-F1
#
_cell.length_a   1.000
_cell.length_b   1.000
_cell.length_c   1.000
_cell.angle_alpha   90.00
_cell.angle_beta   90.00
_cell.angle_gamma   90.00
#
_symmetry.space_group_name_H-M   'P 1'
#
loop_
_entity.id
_entity.type
_entity.pdbx_description
1 polymer ?
#
loop_
_entity_poly.entity_id
_entity_poly.type
_entity_poly.pdbx_seq_one_letter_code
_entity_poly.pdbx_strand_id
1 'polypeptide(L)'
;MCEPQFCVLEYRYRDASNFKMHASVLLSGSCRARDSDLIRSTLWCGELFIPEQVGIGPLQHDFEEYSGVPSRDDHVWHEFVALRPASQDEADNLVCAGQKSVLLTAFQNVSRWDERLSEIYPNLMADG
;
A
#
# COMPACT_ATOMS: atom_id res chain seq x y z
N MET A 1 -13.05 -5.37 -27.42
CA MET A 1 -11.83 -5.51 -26.60
C MET A 1 -12.27 -6.11 -25.28
N CYS A 2 -11.64 -7.18 -24.78
CA CYS A 2 -11.90 -7.66 -23.42
C CYS A 2 -11.43 -6.59 -22.44
N GLU A 3 -12.25 -6.22 -21.46
CA GLU A 3 -11.79 -5.37 -20.37
C GLU A 3 -10.71 -6.12 -19.58
N PRO A 4 -9.65 -5.44 -19.11
CA PRO A 4 -8.65 -6.04 -18.25
C PRO A 4 -9.34 -6.57 -16.99
N GLN A 5 -9.15 -7.86 -16.71
CA GLN A 5 -9.75 -8.56 -15.58
C GLN A 5 -8.96 -8.35 -14.27
N PHE A 6 -7.85 -7.61 -14.35
CA PHE A 6 -6.97 -7.35 -13.22
C PHE A 6 -6.64 -5.87 -13.10
N CYS A 7 -6.38 -5.45 -11.86
CA CYS A 7 -5.85 -4.16 -11.49
C CYS A 7 -4.47 -4.33 -10.86
N VAL A 8 -3.65 -3.29 -10.95
CA VAL A 8 -2.42 -3.15 -10.16
C VAL A 8 -2.60 -1.97 -9.22
N LEU A 9 -2.45 -2.24 -7.92
CA LEU A 9 -2.26 -1.21 -6.91
C LEU A 9 -0.76 -0.88 -6.85
N GLU A 10 -0.43 0.39 -7.01
CA GLU A 10 0.92 0.92 -6.84
C GLU A 10 0.95 1.81 -5.60
N TYR A 11 1.94 1.57 -4.75
CA TYR A 11 2.19 2.36 -3.55
C TYR A 11 3.68 2.38 -3.25
N ARG A 12 4.09 3.30 -2.39
CA ARG A 12 5.49 3.42 -2.01
C ARG A 12 5.65 3.81 -0.55
N TYR A 13 6.79 3.42 0.00
CA TYR A 13 7.32 3.94 1.23
C TYR A 13 8.31 5.07 0.92
N ARG A 14 8.36 6.09 1.78
CA ARG A 14 9.36 7.16 1.72
C ARG A 14 9.68 7.63 3.14
N ASP A 15 10.94 7.58 3.54
CA ASP A 15 11.38 8.04 4.87
C ASP A 15 11.66 9.57 4.89
N ALA A 16 12.02 10.09 6.05
CA ALA A 16 12.41 11.51 6.22
C ALA A 16 13.73 11.87 5.50
N SER A 17 14.58 10.89 5.22
CA SER A 17 15.83 11.02 4.47
C SER A 17 15.67 10.85 2.96
N ASN A 18 14.42 10.74 2.48
CA ASN A 18 14.01 10.62 1.08
C ASN A 18 14.42 9.28 0.39
N PHE A 19 14.80 8.26 1.15
CA PHE A 19 14.86 6.87 0.69
C PHE A 19 13.45 6.41 0.28
N LYS A 20 13.36 5.53 -0.72
CA LYS A 20 12.07 5.08 -1.28
C LYS A 20 12.08 3.61 -1.61
N MET A 21 10.96 2.95 -1.35
CA MET A 21 10.67 1.59 -1.81
C MET A 21 9.30 1.56 -2.48
N HIS A 22 9.17 0.83 -3.57
CA HIS A 22 7.96 0.79 -4.38
C HIS A 22 7.41 -0.64 -4.42
N ALA A 23 6.09 -0.78 -4.45
CA ALA A 23 5.44 -2.05 -4.69
C ALA A 23 4.26 -1.95 -5.63
N SER A 24 4.03 -3.07 -6.31
CA SER A 24 2.91 -3.31 -7.21
C SER A 24 2.19 -4.58 -6.78
N VAL A 25 0.88 -4.50 -6.57
CA VAL A 25 0.05 -5.62 -6.13
C VAL A 25 -1.00 -5.92 -7.19
N LEU A 26 -0.95 -7.13 -7.76
CA LEU A 26 -1.94 -7.60 -8.71
C LEU A 26 -3.23 -8.02 -7.98
N LEU A 27 -4.36 -7.49 -8.43
CA LEU A 27 -5.69 -7.70 -7.87
C LEU A 27 -6.66 -8.14 -8.96
N SER A 28 -7.48 -9.12 -8.68
CA SER A 28 -8.57 -9.52 -9.57
C SER A 28 -9.72 -8.50 -9.56
N GLY A 29 -10.35 -8.33 -10.72
CA GLY A 29 -11.43 -7.39 -10.99
C GLY A 29 -11.04 -6.28 -11.97
N SER A 30 -12.04 -5.69 -12.62
CA SER A 30 -11.83 -4.59 -13.58
C SER A 30 -11.53 -3.26 -12.89
N CYS A 31 -10.54 -2.53 -13.41
CA CYS A 31 -10.14 -1.24 -12.88
C CYS A 31 -10.98 -0.11 -13.46
N ARG A 32 -11.48 0.79 -12.61
CA ARG A 32 -12.19 2.01 -13.04
C ARG A 32 -11.56 3.23 -12.39
N ALA A 33 -11.61 4.37 -13.07
CA ALA A 33 -11.05 5.63 -12.55
C ALA A 33 -11.61 5.98 -11.15
N ARG A 34 -12.91 5.80 -10.95
CA ARG A 34 -13.60 6.03 -9.66
C ARG A 34 -13.05 5.22 -8.49
N ASP A 35 -12.39 4.09 -8.75
CA ASP A 35 -11.85 3.24 -7.70
C ASP A 35 -10.63 3.92 -7.06
N SER A 36 -9.81 4.63 -7.85
CA SER A 36 -8.72 5.46 -7.34
C SER A 36 -9.23 6.65 -6.54
N ASP A 37 -10.28 7.32 -7.01
CA ASP A 37 -10.88 8.46 -6.29
C ASP A 37 -11.45 8.03 -4.94
N LEU A 38 -12.09 6.86 -4.89
CA LEU A 38 -12.58 6.26 -3.66
C LEU A 38 -11.44 6.00 -2.67
N ILE A 39 -10.34 5.39 -3.11
CA ILE A 39 -9.17 5.19 -2.25
C ILE A 39 -8.67 6.54 -1.73
N ARG A 40 -8.41 7.51 -2.62
CA ARG A 40 -7.90 8.85 -2.25
C ARG A 40 -8.76 9.55 -1.21
N SER A 41 -10.08 9.39 -1.27
CA SER A 41 -11.01 9.99 -0.29
C SER A 41 -10.87 9.44 1.14
N THR A 42 -10.24 8.28 1.31
CA THR A 42 -10.01 7.62 2.61
C THR A 42 -8.61 7.87 3.18
N LEU A 43 -7.68 8.38 2.36
CA LEU A 43 -6.29 8.56 2.73
C LEU A 43 -6.11 9.75 3.66
N TRP A 44 -5.16 9.65 4.59
CA TRP A 44 -4.69 10.78 5.36
C TRP A 44 -4.03 11.81 4.43
N CYS A 45 -4.44 13.08 4.54
CA CYS A 45 -4.05 14.15 3.61
C CYS A 45 -4.29 13.83 2.11
N GLY A 46 -5.14 12.85 1.79
CA GLY A 46 -5.43 12.46 0.41
C GLY A 46 -4.34 11.61 -0.28
N GLU A 47 -3.29 11.20 0.44
CA GLU A 47 -2.17 10.43 -0.13
C GLU A 47 -1.58 9.35 0.81
N LEU A 48 -1.70 9.51 2.13
CA LEU A 48 -1.04 8.65 3.11
C LEU A 48 -1.97 7.58 3.70
N PHE A 49 -1.42 6.38 3.92
CA PHE A 49 -2.12 5.27 4.57
C PHE A 49 -1.17 4.31 5.28
N ILE A 50 -1.74 3.35 6.02
CA ILE A 50 -1.02 2.26 6.70
C ILE A 50 -1.41 0.92 6.04
N PRO A 51 -0.52 0.27 5.29
CA PRO A 51 -0.78 -0.97 4.54
C PRO A 51 -1.49 -2.07 5.33
N GLU A 52 -1.07 -2.29 6.57
CA GLU A 52 -1.56 -3.36 7.44
C GLU A 52 -3.06 -3.22 7.70
N GLN A 53 -3.56 -1.98 7.78
CA GLN A 53 -4.98 -1.70 8.01
C GLN A 53 -5.86 -1.93 6.78
N VAL A 54 -5.27 -2.11 5.60
CA VAL A 54 -5.99 -2.45 4.36
C VAL A 54 -5.63 -3.84 3.83
N GLY A 55 -4.88 -4.62 4.61
CA GLY A 55 -4.52 -6.00 4.29
C GLY A 55 -3.51 -6.14 3.17
N ILE A 56 -2.62 -5.15 3.00
CA ILE A 56 -1.45 -5.26 2.10
C ILE A 56 -0.16 -5.16 2.92
N GLY A 57 0.94 -5.68 2.37
CA GLY A 57 2.22 -5.72 3.09
C GLY A 57 2.85 -4.33 3.27
N PRO A 58 3.44 -4.03 4.44
CA PRO A 58 4.31 -2.87 4.61
C PRO A 58 5.62 -3.07 3.83
N LEU A 59 6.19 -1.99 3.31
CA LEU A 59 7.46 -2.04 2.57
C LEU A 59 8.68 -1.90 3.47
N GLN A 60 8.49 -1.47 4.72
CA GLN A 60 9.57 -1.34 5.70
C GLN A 60 10.19 -2.70 6.09
N HIS A 61 9.55 -3.83 5.80
CA HIS A 61 10.07 -5.15 6.18
C HIS A 61 11.38 -5.53 5.47
N ASP A 62 11.72 -4.88 4.36
CA ASP A 62 13.02 -5.05 3.71
C ASP A 62 14.18 -4.54 4.59
N PHE A 63 13.92 -3.86 5.72
CA PHE A 63 14.98 -3.52 6.68
C PHE A 63 15.72 -4.74 7.23
N GLU A 64 15.08 -5.90 7.38
CA GLU A 64 15.78 -7.13 7.80
C GLU A 64 16.76 -7.63 6.74
N GLU A 65 16.44 -7.52 5.44
CA GLU A 65 17.35 -7.84 4.34
C GLU A 65 18.58 -6.89 4.33
N TYR A 66 18.41 -5.68 4.88
CA TYR A 66 19.46 -4.68 5.07
C TYR A 66 20.00 -4.57 6.51
N SER A 67 19.68 -5.52 7.40
CA SER A 67 20.13 -5.58 8.80
C SER A 67 19.81 -4.33 9.66
N GLY A 68 18.80 -3.55 9.26
CA GLY A 68 18.38 -2.32 9.94
C GLY A 68 17.24 -2.53 10.92
N VAL A 69 17.37 -1.96 12.11
CA VAL A 69 16.23 -1.58 12.95
C VAL A 69 15.64 -0.29 12.35
N PRO A 70 14.30 -0.05 12.39
CA PRO A 70 13.75 1.24 12.02
C PRO A 70 14.53 2.38 12.69
N SER A 71 14.95 3.35 11.90
CA SER A 71 15.67 4.53 12.33
C SER A 71 14.69 5.64 12.74
N ARG A 72 15.22 6.73 13.31
CA ARG A 72 14.44 7.95 13.60
C ARG A 72 13.83 8.63 12.37
N ASP A 73 14.33 8.30 11.18
CA ASP A 73 13.83 8.88 9.93
C ASP A 73 12.64 8.07 9.41
N ASP A 74 12.37 6.90 9.99
CA ASP A 74 11.31 5.99 9.57
C ASP A 74 9.95 6.30 10.21
N HIS A 75 8.90 5.91 9.51
CA HIS A 75 7.52 6.06 9.96
C HIS A 75 6.61 4.99 9.36
N VAL A 76 5.39 4.88 9.89
CA VAL A 76 4.41 3.86 9.47
C VAL A 76 3.75 4.15 8.12
N TRP A 77 3.78 5.41 7.68
CA TRP A 77 3.00 5.90 6.54
C TRP A 77 3.57 5.48 5.18
N HIS A 78 2.66 5.11 4.28
CA HIS A 78 2.93 4.87 2.87
C HIS A 78 2.12 5.80 1.99
N GLU A 79 2.61 6.05 0.79
CA GLU A 79 2.00 6.91 -0.21
C GLU A 79 1.28 6.05 -1.26
N PHE A 80 0.00 6.33 -1.48
CA PHE A 80 -0.75 5.78 -2.60
C PHE A 80 -0.30 6.42 -3.91
N VAL A 81 0.14 5.59 -4.86
CA VAL A 81 0.55 6.06 -6.19
C VAL A 81 -0.63 5.98 -7.15
N ALA A 82 -1.16 4.76 -7.38
CA ALA A 82 -2.25 4.54 -8.32
C ALA A 82 -2.99 3.21 -8.09
N LEU A 83 -4.23 3.15 -8.59
CA LEU A 83 -4.90 1.88 -8.89
C LEU A 83 -5.27 1.91 -10.37
N ARG A 84 -4.60 1.08 -11.17
CA ARG A 84 -4.69 1.10 -12.64
C ARG A 84 -4.99 -0.29 -13.21
N PRO A 85 -5.47 -0.38 -14.46
CA PRO A 85 -5.49 -1.65 -15.17
C PRO A 85 -4.11 -2.32 -15.18
N ALA A 86 -4.08 -3.64 -15.00
CA ALA A 86 -2.88 -4.42 -15.22
C ALA A 86 -2.53 -4.45 -16.71
N SER A 87 -1.24 -4.40 -17.03
CA SER A 87 -0.76 -4.79 -18.36
C SER A 87 -0.90 -6.30 -18.56
N GLN A 88 -0.83 -6.76 -19.80
CA GLN A 88 -0.89 -8.19 -20.10
C GLN A 88 0.27 -8.95 -19.44
N ASP A 89 1.48 -8.38 -19.48
CA ASP A 89 2.67 -8.97 -18.85
C ASP A 89 2.51 -9.11 -17.32
N GLU A 90 1.99 -8.08 -16.65
CA GLU A 90 1.70 -8.14 -15.22
C GLU A 90 0.61 -9.16 -14.89
N ALA A 91 -0.43 -9.25 -15.73
CA ALA A 91 -1.50 -10.23 -15.54
C ALA A 91 -1.02 -11.68 -15.72
N ASP A 92 -0.01 -11.90 -16.56
CA ASP A 92 0.54 -13.23 -16.83
C ASP A 92 1.65 -13.64 -15.84
N ASN A 93 2.41 -12.67 -15.31
CA ASN A 93 3.61 -12.95 -14.50
C ASN A 93 3.47 -12.64 -13.00
N LEU A 94 2.56 -11.75 -12.59
CA LEU A 94 2.37 -11.46 -11.16
C LEU A 94 1.38 -12.44 -10.52
N VAL A 95 1.67 -12.82 -9.28
CA VAL A 95 0.73 -13.61 -8.48
C VAL A 95 -0.41 -12.70 -8.02
N CYS A 96 -1.64 -13.09 -8.32
CA CYS A 96 -2.83 -12.37 -7.85
C CYS A 96 -2.93 -12.46 -6.32
N ALA A 97 -2.80 -11.32 -5.65
CA ALA A 97 -2.80 -11.23 -4.18
C ALA A 97 -4.21 -11.21 -3.58
N GLY A 98 -5.25 -10.92 -4.37
CA GLY A 98 -6.62 -10.89 -3.87
C GLY A 98 -7.62 -10.25 -4.84
N GLN A 99 -8.77 -9.84 -4.29
CA GLN A 99 -9.81 -9.15 -5.05
C GLN A 99 -9.75 -7.65 -4.80
N LYS A 100 -9.85 -6.84 -5.86
CA LYS A 100 -9.93 -5.38 -5.77
C LYS A 100 -11.08 -4.93 -4.87
N SER A 101 -12.23 -5.60 -4.93
CA SER A 101 -13.40 -5.29 -4.10
C SER A 101 -13.11 -5.39 -2.60
N VAL A 102 -12.32 -6.39 -2.18
CA VAL A 102 -11.91 -6.58 -0.78
C VAL A 102 -11.02 -5.42 -0.34
N LEU A 103 -10.04 -5.04 -1.17
CA LEU A 103 -9.18 -3.89 -0.90
C LEU A 103 -9.97 -2.58 -0.77
N LEU A 104 -10.87 -2.30 -1.72
CA LEU A 104 -11.70 -1.08 -1.67
C LEU A 104 -12.57 -1.06 -0.41
N THR A 105 -13.15 -2.20 -0.04
CA THR A 105 -13.94 -2.33 1.20
C THR A 105 -13.07 -2.08 2.42
N ALA A 106 -11.82 -2.55 2.43
CA ALA A 106 -10.89 -2.31 3.52
C ALA A 106 -10.60 -0.80 3.69
N PHE A 107 -10.24 -0.10 2.61
CA PHE A 107 -10.05 1.37 2.62
C PHE A 107 -11.30 2.10 3.13
N GLN A 108 -12.50 1.72 2.68
CA GLN A 108 -13.75 2.35 3.11
C GLN A 108 -14.09 2.12 4.58
N ASN A 109 -13.62 1.01 5.16
CA ASN A 109 -13.84 0.68 6.57
C ASN A 109 -12.84 1.38 7.51
N VAL A 110 -11.80 2.03 6.97
CA VAL A 110 -10.89 2.84 7.77
C VAL A 110 -11.57 4.16 8.14
N SER A 111 -12.05 4.24 9.37
CA SER A 111 -12.59 5.50 9.94
C SER A 111 -11.49 6.44 10.44
N ARG A 112 -10.35 5.87 10.85
CA ARG A 112 -9.15 6.58 11.29
C ARG A 112 -7.95 5.66 11.10
N TRP A 113 -6.86 6.20 10.56
CA TRP A 113 -5.57 5.54 10.52
C TRP A 113 -4.93 5.53 11.92
N ASP A 114 -4.63 4.33 12.42
CA ASP A 114 -3.98 4.13 13.72
C ASP A 114 -2.54 3.62 13.57
N GLU A 115 -1.56 4.49 13.86
CA GLU A 115 -0.14 4.15 13.72
C GLU A 115 0.27 2.93 14.56
N ARG A 116 -0.42 2.70 15.69
CA ARG A 116 -0.15 1.59 16.63
C ARG A 116 -0.45 0.22 16.04
N LEU A 117 -1.15 0.16 14.91
CA LEU A 117 -1.47 -1.08 14.20
C LEU A 117 -0.40 -1.43 13.14
N SER A 118 0.63 -0.61 12.97
CA SER A 118 1.77 -0.96 12.13
C SER A 118 2.77 -1.83 12.88
N GLU A 119 3.39 -2.77 12.16
CA GLU A 119 4.32 -3.73 12.73
C GLU A 119 5.61 -3.08 13.25
N ILE A 120 6.05 -1.98 12.63
CA ILE A 120 7.26 -1.26 13.04
C ILE A 120 7.01 -0.27 14.20
N TYR A 121 5.75 0.03 14.52
CA TYR A 121 5.41 1.04 15.52
C TYR A 121 6.06 0.81 16.90
N PRO A 122 6.11 -0.42 17.45
CA PRO A 122 6.79 -0.67 18.72
C PRO A 122 8.29 -0.29 18.70
N ASN A 123 8.96 -0.49 17.55
CA ASN A 123 10.38 -0.17 17.39
C ASN A 123 10.60 1.34 17.29
N LEU A 124 9.71 2.07 16.61
CA LEU A 124 9.77 3.54 16.53
C LEU A 124 9.63 4.22 17.89
N MET A 125 8.90 3.59 18.81
CA MET A 125 8.66 4.13 20.16
C MET A 125 9.70 3.67 21.20
N ALA A 126 10.59 2.74 20.85
CA ALA A 126 11.57 2.17 21.77
C ALA A 126 12.76 3.11 22.07
N ASP A 127 12.99 4.12 21.22
CA ASP A 127 14.10 5.08 21.34
C ASP A 127 13.66 6.46 21.93
N GLY A 128 12.47 6.53 22.55
CA GLY A 128 11.89 7.75 23.15
C GLY A 128 12.13 7.93 24.64
#